data_AF-A0A814FZE2-F1
#
_entry.id   AF-A0A814FZE2-F1
#
_cell.length_a   1.000
_cell.length_b   1.000
_cell.length_c   1.000
_cell.angle_alpha   90.00
_cell.angle_beta   90.00
_cell.angle_gamma   90.00
#
_symmetry.space_group_name_H-M   'P 1'
#
loop_
_entity.id
_entity.type
_entity.pdbx_description
1 polymer ?
#
loop_
_entity_poly.entity_id
_entity_poly.type
_entity_poly.pdbx_seq_one_letter_code
_entity_poly.pdbx_strand_id
1 'polypeptide(L)'
;MCTLKLGRYLSFIFICFAIIHSTALGSSYSIQPTLGCIISDHTWVQYSTYFFYPVLSGFLPIVIASTFSILAYHNVRRIVRRQLPIVRRKLDKQITAMVLMRVIAFVCLVLPYNAYRTYATNFPTSRSVPMAYAVGRLLQAILLSINNINFVINFYIFILFSSRFRRQAKLVLVKRCWERWKYWCCQINNQIEPENSIAPCNSQIESEENM
;
A
#
# COMPACT_ATOMS: atom_id res chain seq x y z
N MET A 1 -5.72 29.66 -3.05
CA MET A 1 -4.88 29.08 -1.98
C MET A 1 -5.70 28.03 -1.25
N CYS A 2 -5.32 26.75 -1.29
CA CYS A 2 -5.94 25.76 -0.41
C CYS A 2 -5.36 25.92 1.00
N THR A 3 -6.22 26.24 1.97
CA THR A 3 -5.81 26.34 3.37
C THR A 3 -5.81 24.96 4.01
N LEU A 4 -4.88 24.72 4.93
CA LEU A 4 -4.78 23.45 5.67
C LEU A 4 -6.09 23.13 6.42
N LYS A 5 -6.84 24.18 6.80
CA LYS A 5 -8.20 24.08 7.36
C LYS A 5 -9.17 23.40 6.40
N LEU A 6 -9.22 23.85 5.14
CA LEU A 6 -10.12 23.27 4.12
C LEU A 6 -9.81 21.80 3.88
N GLY A 7 -8.53 21.45 3.75
CA GLY A 7 -8.12 20.05 3.59
C GLY A 7 -8.60 19.17 4.74
N ARG A 8 -8.49 19.65 5.98
CA ARG A 8 -8.99 18.94 7.16
C ARG A 8 -10.50 18.71 7.12
N TYR A 9 -11.28 19.73 6.74
CA TYR A 9 -12.74 19.59 6.60
C TYR A 9 -13.13 18.60 5.51
N LEU A 10 -12.50 18.67 4.33
CA LEU A 10 -12.78 17.75 3.22
C LEU A 10 -12.43 16.30 3.59
N SER A 11 -11.29 16.08 4.25
CA SER A 11 -10.91 14.75 4.73
C SER A 11 -11.92 14.21 5.74
N PHE A 12 -12.40 15.04 6.67
CA PHE A 12 -13.39 14.62 7.65
C PHE A 12 -14.73 14.24 6.99
N ILE A 13 -15.24 15.07 6.08
CA ILE A 13 -16.46 14.79 5.30
C ILE A 13 -16.31 13.47 4.54
N PHE A 14 -15.17 13.25 3.89
CA PHE A 14 -14.90 12.02 3.15
C PHE A 14 -14.89 10.79 4.06
N ILE A 15 -14.29 10.88 5.26
CA ILE A 15 -14.29 9.79 6.24
C ILE A 15 -15.72 9.48 6.71
N CYS A 16 -16.51 10.49 7.05
CA CYS A 16 -17.90 10.30 7.45
C CYS A 16 -18.72 9.64 6.34
N PHE A 17 -18.57 10.12 5.10
CA PHE A 17 -19.20 9.51 3.93
C PHE A 17 -18.78 8.04 3.74
N ALA A 18 -17.49 7.73 3.86
CA ALA A 18 -16.98 6.38 3.73
C ALA A 18 -17.53 5.43 4.80
N ILE A 19 -17.64 5.89 6.05
CA ILE A 19 -18.22 5.11 7.16
C ILE A 19 -19.69 4.82 6.88
N ILE A 20 -20.49 5.86 6.61
CA ILE A 20 -21.93 5.71 6.33
C ILE A 20 -22.16 4.75 5.15
N HIS A 21 -21.40 4.95 4.07
CA HIS A 21 -21.49 4.10 2.88
C HIS A 21 -21.09 2.65 3.17
N SER A 22 -20.02 2.42 3.93
CA SER A 22 -19.56 1.06 4.27
C SER A 22 -20.56 0.33 5.15
N THR A 23 -21.17 1.01 6.12
CA THR A 23 -22.21 0.45 6.98
C THR A 23 -23.47 0.08 6.18
N ALA A 24 -23.91 0.94 5.26
CA ALA A 24 -25.07 0.68 4.40
C ALA A 24 -24.83 -0.49 3.42
N LEU A 25 -23.61 -0.62 2.90
CA LEU A 25 -23.23 -1.78 2.09
C LEU A 25 -23.23 -3.05 2.95
N GLY A 26 -22.72 -2.96 4.18
CA GLY A 26 -22.68 -4.07 5.16
C GLY A 26 -24.05 -4.65 5.48
N SER A 27 -25.07 -3.82 5.66
CA SER A 27 -26.44 -4.27 5.96
C SER A 27 -27.15 -4.94 4.78
N SER A 28 -26.62 -4.78 3.56
CA SER A 28 -27.22 -5.33 2.34
C SER A 28 -26.69 -6.72 1.97
N TYR A 29 -25.78 -7.28 2.78
CA TYR A 29 -25.26 -8.63 2.58
C TYR A 29 -26.16 -9.69 3.22
N SER A 30 -26.38 -10.78 2.51
CA SER A 30 -27.05 -11.98 3.00
C SER A 30 -26.16 -13.21 2.79
N ILE A 31 -26.19 -14.12 3.76
CA ILE A 31 -25.41 -15.36 3.71
C ILE A 31 -26.25 -16.42 2.99
N GLN A 32 -25.76 -16.87 1.84
CA GLN A 32 -26.35 -17.97 1.09
C GLN A 32 -25.45 -19.21 1.19
N PRO A 33 -25.98 -20.38 1.60
CA PRO A 33 -25.16 -21.55 1.91
C PRO A 33 -24.35 -22.10 0.72
N THR A 34 -24.77 -21.84 -0.51
CA THR A 34 -24.14 -22.35 -1.74
C THR A 34 -23.16 -21.38 -2.40
N LEU A 35 -23.34 -20.08 -2.20
CA LEU A 35 -22.60 -19.02 -2.90
C LEU A 35 -21.80 -18.11 -1.95
N GLY A 36 -21.96 -18.30 -0.64
CA GLY A 36 -21.33 -17.48 0.38
C GLY A 36 -22.06 -16.15 0.60
N CYS A 37 -21.29 -15.09 0.86
CA CYS A 37 -21.82 -13.77 1.13
C CYS A 37 -22.15 -13.04 -0.19
N ILE A 38 -23.43 -12.80 -0.43
CA ILE A 38 -23.90 -12.08 -1.62
C ILE A 38 -24.72 -10.85 -1.24
N ILE A 39 -24.74 -9.85 -2.10
CA ILE A 39 -25.61 -8.68 -1.95
C ILE A 39 -27.02 -9.12 -2.32
N SER A 40 -27.98 -8.99 -1.40
CA SER A 40 -29.35 -9.46 -1.59
C SER A 40 -30.19 -8.52 -2.46
N ASP A 41 -30.00 -7.21 -2.30
CA ASP A 41 -30.78 -6.19 -3.00
C ASP A 41 -30.20 -5.90 -4.39
N HIS A 42 -31.05 -6.05 -5.41
CA HIS A 42 -30.73 -5.78 -6.80
C HIS A 42 -30.24 -4.33 -7.03
N THR A 43 -30.80 -3.36 -6.30
CA THR A 43 -30.41 -1.95 -6.39
C THR A 43 -28.94 -1.77 -5.99
N TRP A 44 -28.55 -2.41 -4.90
CA TRP A 44 -27.16 -2.38 -4.40
C TRP A 44 -26.21 -3.14 -5.31
N VAL A 45 -26.65 -4.23 -5.95
CA VAL A 45 -25.86 -4.94 -6.97
C VAL A 45 -25.58 -4.01 -8.16
N GLN A 46 -26.59 -3.32 -8.68
CA GLN A 46 -26.41 -2.38 -9.80
C GLN A 46 -25.51 -1.21 -9.41
N TYR A 47 -25.79 -0.57 -8.26
CA TYR A 47 -24.97 0.52 -7.74
C TYR A 47 -23.49 0.10 -7.59
N SER A 48 -23.26 -1.07 -6.99
CA SER A 48 -21.90 -1.56 -6.75
C SER A 48 -21.18 -1.82 -8.07
N THR A 49 -21.85 -2.51 -9.00
CA THR A 49 -21.27 -2.99 -10.25
C THR A 49 -20.98 -1.86 -11.23
N TYR A 50 -21.91 -0.93 -11.41
CA TYR A 50 -21.81 0.13 -12.43
C TYR A 50 -21.18 1.43 -11.93
N PHE A 51 -21.30 1.74 -10.64
CA PHE A 51 -20.85 3.02 -10.09
C PHE A 51 -19.71 2.85 -9.08
N PHE A 52 -19.95 2.15 -7.97
CA PHE A 52 -19.01 2.10 -6.86
C PHE A 52 -17.63 1.57 -7.28
N TYR A 53 -17.61 0.40 -7.91
CA TYR A 53 -16.36 -0.25 -8.27
C TYR A 53 -15.58 0.46 -9.38
N PRO A 54 -16.14 0.73 -10.56
CA PRO A 54 -15.39 1.36 -11.65
C PRO A 54 -15.11 2.84 -11.36
N VAL A 55 -16.09 3.60 -10.87
CA VAL A 55 -15.96 5.05 -10.72
C VAL A 55 -15.28 5.39 -9.40
N LEU A 56 -15.90 5.02 -8.28
CA LEU A 56 -15.45 5.43 -6.94
C LEU A 56 -14.15 4.75 -6.51
N SER A 57 -14.03 3.44 -6.76
CA SER A 57 -12.85 2.66 -6.36
C SER A 57 -11.77 2.57 -7.45
N GLY A 58 -12.11 2.79 -8.73
CA GLY A 58 -11.20 2.65 -9.86
C GLY A 58 -10.68 3.98 -10.39
N PHE A 59 -11.50 4.66 -11.21
CA PHE A 59 -11.08 5.84 -11.97
C PHE A 59 -10.90 7.10 -11.11
N LEU A 60 -11.78 7.36 -10.14
CA LEU A 60 -11.72 8.57 -9.31
C LEU A 60 -10.39 8.64 -8.51
N PRO A 61 -9.93 7.58 -7.81
CA PRO A 61 -8.64 7.58 -7.14
C PRO A 61 -7.47 7.77 -8.10
N ILE A 62 -7.54 7.22 -9.32
CA ILE A 62 -6.52 7.41 -10.36
C ILE A 62 -6.41 8.88 -10.77
N VAL A 63 -7.54 9.54 -11.03
CA VAL A 63 -7.57 10.96 -11.43
C VAL A 63 -7.06 11.85 -10.29
N ILE A 64 -7.54 11.61 -9.06
CA ILE A 64 -7.11 12.37 -7.88
C ILE A 64 -5.61 12.17 -7.64
N ALA A 65 -5.12 10.92 -7.57
CA ALA A 65 -3.71 10.64 -7.34
C ALA A 65 -2.81 11.24 -8.43
N SER A 66 -3.22 11.14 -9.70
CA SER A 66 -2.45 11.67 -10.84
C SER A 66 -2.37 13.19 -10.80
N THR A 67 -3.50 13.87 -10.58
CA THR A 67 -3.54 15.34 -10.50
C THR A 67 -2.72 15.87 -9.33
N PHE A 68 -2.86 15.28 -8.13
CA PHE A 68 -2.05 15.67 -6.97
C PHE A 68 -0.56 15.38 -7.16
N SER A 69 -0.20 14.26 -7.79
CA SER A 69 1.20 13.90 -8.06
C SER A 69 1.86 14.86 -9.04
N ILE A 70 1.16 15.21 -10.12
CA ILE A 70 1.61 16.21 -11.10
C ILE A 70 1.77 17.57 -10.43
N LEU A 71 0.78 18.00 -9.64
CA LEU A 71 0.83 19.28 -8.94
C LEU A 71 1.99 19.33 -7.92
N ALA A 72 2.20 18.24 -7.18
CA ALA A 72 3.34 18.10 -6.27
C ALA A 72 4.67 18.19 -7.03
N TYR A 73 4.80 17.52 -8.17
CA TYR A 73 5.98 17.59 -9.03
C TYR A 73 6.27 19.02 -9.52
N HIS A 74 5.25 19.74 -10.01
CA HIS A 74 5.40 21.12 -10.44
C HIS A 74 5.80 22.05 -9.28
N ASN A 75 5.18 21.89 -8.11
CA ASN A 75 5.50 22.69 -6.93
C ASN A 75 6.95 22.47 -6.48
N VAL A 76 7.42 21.23 -6.42
CA VAL A 76 8.80 20.91 -6.06
C VAL A 76 9.78 21.48 -7.08
N ARG A 77 9.48 21.36 -8.39
CA ARG A 77 10.30 21.94 -9.46
C ARG A 77 10.37 23.47 -9.37
N ARG A 78 9.29 24.13 -8.94
CA ARG A 78 9.24 25.59 -8.74
C ARG A 78 10.03 26.01 -7.50
N ILE A 79 9.86 25.31 -6.37
CA ILE A 79 10.58 25.58 -5.11
C ILE A 79 12.10 25.41 -5.30
N VAL A 80 12.51 24.39 -6.04
CA VAL A 80 13.90 24.12 -6.40
C VAL A 80 14.62 25.31 -7.07
N ARG A 81 13.89 26.21 -7.75
CA ARG A 81 14.47 27.42 -8.37
C ARG A 81 14.73 28.55 -7.37
N ARG A 82 14.11 28.52 -6.19
CA ARG A 82 14.36 29.48 -5.11
C ARG A 82 15.45 28.90 -4.20
N GLN A 83 16.42 29.72 -3.80
CA GLN A 83 17.63 29.30 -3.09
C GLN A 83 17.34 28.70 -1.70
N LEU A 84 16.98 27.41 -1.65
CA LEU A 84 16.89 26.64 -0.41
C LEU A 84 18.19 25.86 -0.16
N PRO A 85 18.52 25.56 1.10
CA PRO A 85 19.71 24.80 1.46
C PRO A 85 19.75 23.44 0.75
N ILE A 86 20.91 23.08 0.22
CA ILE A 86 21.16 21.94 -0.67
C ILE A 86 20.65 20.61 -0.09
N VAL A 87 20.74 20.44 1.24
CA VAL A 87 20.34 19.21 1.93
C VAL A 87 18.83 18.98 1.90
N ARG A 88 18.02 20.01 2.20
CA ARG A 88 16.54 19.91 2.16
C ARG A 88 16.05 19.63 0.74
N ARG A 89 16.66 20.28 -0.24
CA ARG A 89 16.34 20.10 -1.67
C ARG A 89 16.48 18.65 -2.15
N LYS A 90 17.54 17.94 -1.73
CA LYS A 90 17.75 16.54 -2.12
C LYS A 90 16.69 15.62 -1.53
N LEU A 91 16.29 15.87 -0.29
CA LEU A 91 15.26 15.10 0.41
C LEU A 91 13.88 15.29 -0.26
N ASP A 92 13.47 16.53 -0.52
CA ASP A 92 12.18 16.81 -1.16
C ASP A 92 12.11 16.21 -2.56
N LYS A 93 13.16 16.37 -3.37
CA LYS A 93 13.24 15.77 -4.71
C LYS A 93 13.09 14.25 -4.66
N GLN A 94 13.70 13.60 -3.67
CA GLN A 94 13.65 12.16 -3.51
C GLN A 94 12.24 11.69 -3.10
N ILE A 95 11.60 12.38 -2.16
CA ILE A 95 10.23 12.06 -1.72
C ILE A 95 9.25 12.24 -2.89
N THR A 96 9.33 13.36 -3.61
CA THR A 96 8.44 13.61 -4.76
C THR A 96 8.65 12.60 -5.89
N ALA A 97 9.90 12.23 -6.18
CA ALA A 97 10.18 11.19 -7.19
C ALA A 97 9.60 9.83 -6.77
N MET A 98 9.69 9.48 -5.49
CA MET A 98 9.11 8.25 -4.94
C MET A 98 7.57 8.24 -5.06
N VAL A 99 6.91 9.34 -4.70
CA VAL A 99 5.45 9.48 -4.83
C VAL A 99 5.03 9.40 -6.29
N LEU A 100 5.76 10.05 -7.20
CA LEU A 100 5.48 10.00 -8.63
C LEU A 100 5.57 8.56 -9.17
N MET A 101 6.65 7.85 -8.86
CA MET A 101 6.81 6.45 -9.26
C MET A 101 5.71 5.57 -8.68
N ARG A 102 5.29 5.83 -7.44
CA ARG A 102 4.20 5.11 -6.81
C ARG A 102 2.88 5.29 -7.54
N VAL A 103 2.58 6.52 -7.95
CA VAL A 103 1.35 6.85 -8.70
C VAL A 103 1.41 6.25 -10.10
N ILE A 104 2.55 6.32 -10.80
CA ILE A 104 2.73 5.66 -12.10
C ILE A 104 2.46 4.15 -11.98
N ALA A 105 3.09 3.50 -11.00
CA ALA A 105 2.86 2.07 -10.76
C ALA A 105 1.40 1.76 -10.40
N PHE A 106 0.77 2.60 -9.59
CA PHE A 106 -0.66 2.48 -9.26
C PHE A 106 -1.53 2.53 -10.52
N VAL A 107 -1.31 3.52 -11.40
CA VAL A 107 -2.06 3.63 -12.66
C VAL A 107 -1.83 2.41 -13.55
N CYS A 108 -0.58 2.00 -13.75
CA CYS A 108 -0.25 0.84 -14.61
C CYS A 108 -0.85 -0.48 -14.11
N LEU A 109 -0.94 -0.69 -12.80
CA LEU A 109 -1.47 -1.94 -12.22
C LEU A 109 -2.99 -1.95 -12.11
N VAL A 110 -3.61 -0.80 -11.84
CA VAL A 110 -5.05 -0.70 -11.51
C VAL A 110 -5.90 -0.41 -12.74
N LEU A 111 -5.39 0.33 -13.72
CA LEU A 111 -6.13 0.69 -14.94
C LEU A 111 -6.56 -0.54 -15.77
N PRO A 112 -5.69 -1.54 -16.05
CA PRO A 112 -6.07 -2.68 -16.88
C PRO A 112 -7.21 -3.50 -16.29
N TYR A 113 -7.18 -3.70 -14.96
CA TYR A 113 -8.23 -4.41 -14.24
C TYR A 113 -9.57 -3.66 -14.30
N ASN A 114 -9.57 -2.35 -14.07
CA ASN A 114 -10.80 -1.55 -14.13
C ASN A 114 -11.37 -1.48 -15.55
N ALA A 115 -10.53 -1.30 -16.57
CA ALA A 115 -10.96 -1.29 -17.96
C ALA A 115 -11.61 -2.62 -18.36
N TYR A 116 -10.95 -3.74 -18.05
CA TYR A 116 -11.51 -5.07 -18.31
C TYR A 116 -12.81 -5.31 -17.55
N ARG A 117 -12.87 -4.89 -16.28
CA ARG A 117 -14.09 -5.06 -15.48
C ARG A 117 -15.26 -4.28 -16.08
N THR A 118 -15.05 -3.02 -16.47
CA THR A 118 -16.08 -2.23 -17.15
C THR A 118 -16.51 -2.89 -18.45
N TYR A 119 -15.56 -3.41 -19.25
CA TYR A 119 -15.88 -4.17 -20.45
C TYR A 119 -16.74 -5.41 -20.14
N ALA A 120 -16.31 -6.25 -19.19
CA ALA A 120 -17.00 -7.49 -18.84
C ALA A 120 -18.41 -7.27 -18.26
N THR A 121 -18.63 -6.15 -17.57
CA THR A 121 -19.96 -5.75 -17.08
C THR A 121 -20.88 -5.30 -18.21
N ASN A 122 -20.37 -4.58 -19.21
CA ASN A 122 -21.19 -4.10 -20.33
C ASN A 122 -21.44 -5.17 -21.40
N PHE A 123 -20.50 -6.11 -21.56
CA PHE A 123 -20.56 -7.19 -22.54
C PHE A 123 -20.46 -8.56 -21.85
N PRO A 124 -21.50 -8.96 -21.10
CA PRO A 124 -21.47 -10.23 -20.37
C PRO A 124 -21.40 -11.41 -21.34
N THR A 125 -20.35 -12.22 -21.22
CA THR A 125 -20.22 -13.44 -22.02
C THR A 125 -21.19 -14.49 -21.48
N SER A 126 -22.06 -15.00 -22.35
CA SER A 126 -23.02 -16.05 -21.98
C SER A 126 -22.32 -17.34 -21.59
N ARG A 127 -22.83 -18.02 -20.56
CA ARG A 127 -22.34 -19.35 -20.13
C ARG A 127 -22.58 -20.46 -21.16
N SER A 128 -23.42 -20.19 -22.16
CA SER A 128 -23.68 -21.10 -23.28
C SER A 128 -22.46 -21.34 -24.17
N VAL A 129 -21.48 -20.42 -24.17
CA VAL A 129 -20.24 -20.55 -24.94
C VAL A 129 -19.07 -20.79 -23.96
N PRO A 130 -18.79 -22.05 -23.58
CA PRO A 130 -17.90 -22.36 -22.46
C PRO A 130 -16.45 -21.88 -22.69
N MET A 131 -15.97 -21.92 -23.94
CA MET A 131 -14.61 -21.49 -24.27
C MET A 131 -14.40 -19.98 -24.04
N ALA A 132 -15.31 -19.15 -24.53
CA ALA A 132 -15.23 -17.69 -24.34
C ALA A 132 -15.35 -17.33 -22.85
N TYR A 133 -16.24 -18.01 -22.13
CA TYR A 133 -16.38 -17.83 -20.69
C TYR A 133 -15.10 -18.20 -19.92
N ALA A 134 -14.47 -19.33 -20.24
CA ALA A 134 -13.23 -19.77 -19.62
C ALA A 134 -12.07 -18.78 -19.84
N VAL A 135 -11.92 -18.26 -21.07
CA VAL A 135 -10.92 -17.23 -21.39
C VAL A 135 -11.16 -15.95 -20.59
N GLY A 136 -12.42 -15.49 -20.50
CA GLY A 136 -12.77 -14.32 -19.69
C GLY A 136 -12.45 -14.51 -18.20
N ARG A 137 -12.66 -15.70 -17.65
CA ARG A 137 -12.30 -15.99 -16.25
C ARG A 137 -10.79 -16.01 -16.02
N LEU A 138 -10.02 -16.55 -16.96
CA LEU A 138 -8.56 -16.53 -16.91
C LEU A 138 -8.02 -15.10 -16.97
N LEU A 139 -8.51 -14.27 -17.90
CA LEU A 139 -8.13 -12.86 -18.00
C LEU A 139 -8.46 -12.09 -16.72
N GLN A 140 -9.65 -12.32 -16.15
CA GLN A 140 -10.05 -11.74 -14.88
C GLN A 140 -9.07 -12.10 -13.76
N ALA A 141 -8.68 -13.37 -13.65
CA ALA A 141 -7.75 -13.85 -12.63
C ALA A 141 -6.35 -13.23 -12.78
N ILE A 142 -5.84 -13.13 -14.01
CA ILE A 142 -4.53 -12.51 -14.31
C ILE A 142 -4.56 -11.02 -13.92
N LEU A 143 -5.56 -10.28 -14.37
CA LEU A 143 -5.66 -8.84 -14.10
C LEU A 143 -5.90 -8.54 -12.62
N LEU A 144 -6.68 -9.37 -11.93
CA LEU A 144 -6.86 -9.28 -10.49
C LEU A 144 -5.55 -9.53 -9.73
N SER A 145 -4.75 -10.51 -10.20
CA SER A 145 -3.43 -10.78 -9.62
C SER A 145 -2.48 -9.60 -9.80
N ILE A 146 -2.46 -8.98 -10.98
CA ILE A 146 -1.71 -7.75 -11.27
C ILE A 146 -2.17 -6.61 -10.34
N ASN A 147 -3.48 -6.45 -10.17
CA ASN A 147 -4.02 -5.45 -9.25
C ASN A 147 -3.60 -5.72 -7.80
N ASN A 148 -3.50 -6.98 -7.35
CA ASN A 148 -3.07 -7.31 -6.00
C ASN A 148 -1.58 -7.03 -5.74
N ILE A 149 -0.72 -7.08 -6.77
CA ILE A 149 0.70 -6.67 -6.67
C ILE A 149 0.81 -5.21 -6.21
N ASN A 150 -0.19 -4.38 -6.49
CA ASN A 150 -0.25 -2.99 -6.05
C ASN A 150 -0.14 -2.82 -4.52
N PHE A 151 -0.58 -3.80 -3.72
CA PHE A 151 -0.44 -3.72 -2.26
C PHE A 151 1.01 -3.92 -1.80
N VAL A 152 1.75 -4.77 -2.51
CA VAL A 152 3.13 -5.15 -2.15
C VAL A 152 4.16 -4.17 -2.72
N ILE A 153 3.88 -3.54 -3.86
CA ILE A 153 4.83 -2.68 -4.59
C ILE A 153 5.33 -1.48 -3.77
N ASN A 154 4.56 -1.02 -2.78
CA ASN A 154 4.96 0.01 -1.82
C ASN A 154 6.33 -0.29 -1.23
N PHE A 155 6.50 -1.48 -0.66
CA PHE A 155 7.73 -1.90 0.03
C PHE A 155 8.93 -1.88 -0.92
N TYR A 156 8.77 -2.42 -2.13
CA TYR A 156 9.83 -2.45 -3.13
C TYR A 156 10.22 -1.06 -3.63
N ILE A 157 9.25 -0.16 -3.83
CA ILE A 157 9.54 1.23 -4.22
C ILE A 157 10.36 1.94 -3.12
N PHE A 158 10.00 1.76 -1.85
CA PHE A 158 10.77 2.32 -0.74
C PHE A 158 12.23 1.82 -0.73
N ILE A 159 12.44 0.52 -0.94
CA ILE A 159 13.79 -0.07 -0.99
C ILE A 159 14.59 0.45 -2.21
N LEU A 160 13.97 0.53 -3.39
CA LEU A 160 14.66 0.88 -4.64
C LEU A 160 14.99 2.38 -4.74
N PHE A 161 14.09 3.25 -4.29
CA PHE A 161 14.26 4.69 -4.46
C PHE A 161 14.79 5.40 -3.20
N SER A 162 14.73 4.76 -2.03
CA SER A 162 15.26 5.36 -0.81
C SER A 162 16.64 4.84 -0.41
N SER A 163 17.68 5.58 -0.80
CA SER A 163 19.06 5.32 -0.35
C SER A 163 19.21 5.43 1.17
N ARG A 164 18.47 6.36 1.80
CA ARG A 164 18.40 6.50 3.26
C ARG A 164 17.73 5.30 3.91
N PHE A 165 16.60 4.84 3.36
CA PHE A 165 15.93 3.64 3.86
C PHE A 165 16.82 2.41 3.73
N ARG A 166 17.52 2.23 2.61
CA ARG A 166 18.50 1.15 2.45
C ARG A 166 19.61 1.20 3.51
N ARG A 167 20.14 2.40 3.81
CA ARG A 167 21.17 2.56 4.85
C ARG A 167 20.61 2.23 6.24
N GLN A 168 19.45 2.76 6.60
CA GLN A 168 18.83 2.47 7.89
C GLN A 168 18.42 1.00 8.03
N ALA A 169 17.83 0.40 7.00
CA ALA A 169 17.49 -1.02 6.98
C ALA A 169 18.75 -1.89 7.14
N LYS A 170 19.84 -1.57 6.42
CA LYS A 170 21.13 -2.27 6.61
C LYS A 170 21.66 -2.11 8.03
N LEU A 171 21.63 -0.91 8.61
CA LEU A 171 22.08 -0.67 9.98
C LEU A 171 21.26 -1.45 11.01
N VAL A 172 19.93 -1.47 10.87
CA VAL A 172 19.04 -2.22 11.76
C VAL A 172 19.25 -3.73 11.61
N LEU A 173 19.41 -4.22 10.38
CA LEU A 173 19.70 -5.64 10.13
C LEU A 173 21.06 -6.06 10.67
N VAL A 174 22.11 -5.25 10.45
CA VAL A 174 23.45 -5.50 11.00
C VAL A 174 23.43 -5.46 12.52
N LYS A 175 22.77 -4.46 13.13
CA LYS A 175 22.61 -4.38 14.59
C LYS A 175 21.90 -5.63 15.13
N ARG A 176 20.76 -6.03 14.56
CA ARG A 176 20.05 -7.25 14.99
C ARG A 176 20.86 -8.53 14.79
N CYS A 177 21.59 -8.66 13.69
CA CYS A 177 22.48 -9.79 13.47
C CYS A 177 23.63 -9.81 14.49
N TRP A 178 24.19 -8.66 14.82
CA TRP A 178 25.24 -8.51 15.82
C TRP A 178 24.76 -8.89 17.22
N GLU A 179 23.61 -8.37 17.66
CA GLU A 179 23.00 -8.74 18.95
C GLU A 179 22.73 -10.24 19.04
N ARG A 180 22.19 -10.83 17.97
CA ARG A 180 21.90 -12.26 17.93
C ARG A 180 23.16 -13.11 17.94
N TRP A 181 24.23 -12.66 17.28
CA TRP A 181 25.53 -13.31 17.30
C TRP A 181 26.19 -13.22 18.68
N LYS A 182 26.18 -12.05 19.32
CA LYS A 182 26.67 -11.84 20.69
C LYS A 182 25.98 -12.76 21.68
N TYR A 183 24.65 -12.89 21.60
CA TYR A 183 23.87 -13.80 22.43
C TYR A 183 24.27 -15.27 22.21
N TRP A 184 24.42 -15.70 20.95
CA TRP A 184 24.80 -17.06 20.62
C TRP A 184 26.23 -17.41 21.10
N CYS A 185 27.18 -16.47 20.98
CA CYS A 185 28.53 -16.63 21.52
C CYS A 185 28.55 -16.73 23.06
N CYS A 186 27.77 -15.92 23.77
CA CYS A 186 27.70 -16.00 25.25
C CYS A 186 27.13 -17.36 25.69
N GLN A 187 26.16 -17.91 24.96
CA GLN A 187 25.57 -19.22 25.24
C GLN A 187 26.57 -20.38 25.02
N ILE A 188 27.42 -20.32 24.00
CA ILE A 188 28.46 -21.33 23.75
C ILE A 188 29.55 -21.31 24.82
N ASN A 189 29.99 -20.13 25.24
CA ASN A 189 31.05 -20.01 26.24
C ASN A 189 30.63 -20.63 27.59
N ASN A 190 29.37 -20.45 27.99
CA ASN A 190 28.81 -21.04 29.22
C ASN A 190 28.70 -22.58 29.18
N GLN A 191 28.75 -23.21 27.99
CA GLN A 191 28.74 -24.68 27.90
C GLN A 191 30.15 -25.29 27.99
N ILE A 192 31.20 -24.51 27.77
CA ILE A 192 32.59 -24.97 27.76
C ILE A 192 33.20 -24.90 29.18
N GLU A 193 32.74 -23.98 30.03
CA GLU A 193 33.19 -23.84 31.43
C GLU A 193 32.01 -23.94 32.42
N PRO A 194 31.48 -25.14 32.71
CA PRO A 194 30.31 -25.29 33.57
C PRO A 194 30.59 -25.05 35.08
N GLU A 195 31.85 -24.97 35.52
CA GLU A 195 32.18 -25.17 36.94
C GLU A 195 32.77 -23.97 37.70
N ASN A 196 33.07 -22.83 37.07
CA ASN A 196 33.57 -21.66 37.80
C ASN A 196 33.26 -20.31 37.09
N SER A 197 32.03 -19.80 37.18
CA SER A 197 31.83 -18.34 37.16
C SER A 197 30.43 -17.92 37.63
N ILE A 198 30.43 -17.14 38.71
CA ILE A 198 29.29 -16.35 39.18
C ILE A 198 29.32 -15.02 38.40
N ALA A 199 28.53 -14.92 37.33
CA ALA A 199 27.77 -13.72 36.96
C ALA A 199 27.01 -13.95 35.63
N PRO A 200 25.68 -13.76 35.60
CA PRO A 200 24.92 -13.85 34.35
C PRO A 200 25.25 -12.67 33.41
N CYS A 201 25.51 -12.99 32.13
CA CYS A 201 25.75 -12.10 30.98
C CYS A 201 24.66 -11.00 30.79
N ASN A 202 23.55 -11.05 31.54
CA ASN A 202 22.41 -10.13 31.45
C ASN A 202 22.66 -8.76 32.13
N SER A 203 23.60 -8.63 33.07
CA SER A 203 23.77 -7.36 33.81
C SER A 203 24.55 -6.27 33.07
N GLN A 204 25.19 -6.58 31.93
CA GLN A 204 25.91 -5.58 31.13
C GLN A 204 25.13 -5.06 29.91
N ILE A 205 23.98 -5.64 29.58
CA ILE A 205 23.19 -5.21 28.42
C ILE A 205 22.25 -4.04 28.78
N GLU A 206 21.75 -3.98 30.02
CA GLU A 206 20.87 -2.90 30.50
C GLU A 206 21.58 -1.55 30.77
N SER A 207 22.92 -1.55 30.95
CA SER A 207 23.66 -0.31 31.23
C SER A 207 24.04 0.49 29.97
N GLU A 208 24.01 -0.12 28.77
CA GLU A 208 24.28 0.58 27.50
C GLU A 208 23.02 1.15 26.82
N GLU A 209 21.81 0.74 27.23
CA GLU A 209 20.56 1.22 26.62
C GLU A 209 20.05 2.54 27.24
N ASN A 210 20.69 3.01 28.33
CA ASN A 210 20.35 4.24 29.06
C ASN A 210 21.34 5.40 28.84
N MET A 211 22.22 5.34 27.82
CA MET A 211 23.11 6.44 27.42
C MET A 211 22.95 6.78 25.94
#